data_AF-A0AA35S1J7-F1
#
_entry.id   AF-A0AA35S1J7-F1
#
_cell.length_a   1.000
_cell.length_b   1.000
_cell.length_c   1.000
_cell.angle_alpha   90.00
_cell.angle_beta   90.00
_cell.angle_gamma   90.00
#
_symmetry.space_group_name_H-M   'P 1'
#
loop_
_entity.id
_entity.type
_entity.pdbx_description
1 polymer ?
#
loop_
_entity_poly.entity_id
_entity_poly.type
_entity_poly.pdbx_seq_one_letter_code
_entity_poly.pdbx_strand_id
1 'polypeptide(L)'
;MLYQNPPTANPMGEDFNYAEAFKTLDLDALKQDIDKVMTTSQEWWPADYGHYGPLFIRMAWHSAGTYRIGDGRGGAASGTLRFAPLNSWPDNASLDKAVRLLWPIKQSTDRKSRGPT
;
A
#
# COMPACT_ATOMS: atom_id res chain seq x y z
N MET A 1 4.86 -22.91 9.65
CA MET A 1 4.25 -22.48 8.37
C MET A 1 2.74 -22.66 8.32
N LEU A 2 2.16 -23.73 8.89
CA LEU A 2 0.74 -24.06 8.69
C LEU A 2 -0.29 -23.19 9.46
N TYR A 3 0.16 -22.33 10.38
CA TYR A 3 -0.70 -21.45 11.19
C TYR A 3 -0.44 -19.96 10.91
N GLN A 4 -0.21 -19.60 9.66
CA GLN A 4 0.01 -18.21 9.25
C GLN A 4 -1.33 -17.46 9.07
N ASN A 5 -1.35 -16.18 9.45
CA ASN A 5 -2.50 -15.27 9.28
C ASN A 5 -3.83 -15.84 9.81
N PRO A 6 -3.91 -16.28 11.08
CA PRO A 6 -5.15 -16.83 11.64
C PRO A 6 -6.25 -15.76 11.69
N PRO A 7 -7.55 -16.16 11.61
CA PRO A 7 -8.67 -15.21 11.70
C PRO A 7 -8.66 -14.34 12.97
N THR A 8 -8.16 -14.87 14.08
CA THR A 8 -8.03 -14.15 15.35
C THR A 8 -7.11 -12.93 15.28
N ALA A 9 -6.20 -12.87 14.30
CA ALA A 9 -5.34 -11.72 14.04
C ALA A 9 -5.91 -10.75 12.99
N ASN A 10 -7.07 -11.04 12.39
CA ASN A 10 -7.70 -10.22 11.37
C ASN A 10 -8.69 -9.21 11.99
N PRO A 11 -8.44 -7.90 11.93
CA PRO A 11 -9.32 -6.89 12.50
C PRO A 11 -10.57 -6.59 11.65
N MET A 12 -10.73 -7.22 10.48
CA MET A 12 -11.83 -6.90 9.55
C MET A 12 -13.13 -7.65 9.85
N GLY A 13 -13.11 -8.66 10.71
CA GLY A 13 -14.25 -9.56 10.95
C GLY A 13 -14.36 -10.67 9.90
N GLU A 14 -15.10 -11.73 10.23
CA GLU A 14 -15.23 -12.93 9.38
C GLU A 14 -16.08 -12.68 8.13
N ASP A 15 -17.03 -11.73 8.20
CA ASP A 15 -17.96 -11.44 7.11
C ASP A 15 -17.42 -10.43 6.08
N PHE A 16 -16.22 -9.89 6.28
CA PHE A 16 -15.67 -8.85 5.40
C PHE A 16 -15.24 -9.42 4.05
N ASN A 17 -15.86 -8.92 2.97
CA ASN A 17 -15.51 -9.28 1.60
C ASN A 17 -14.81 -8.10 0.88
N TYR A 18 -13.50 -8.24 0.66
CA TYR A 18 -12.72 -7.22 -0.04
C TYR A 18 -13.16 -6.98 -1.49
N ALA A 19 -13.58 -8.02 -2.21
CA ALA A 19 -13.99 -7.88 -3.60
C ALA A 19 -15.28 -7.04 -3.73
N GLU A 20 -16.25 -7.25 -2.83
CA GLU A 20 -17.46 -6.41 -2.79
C GLU A 20 -17.14 -4.99 -2.33
N ALA A 21 -16.33 -4.82 -1.28
CA ALA A 21 -15.92 -3.49 -0.81
C ALA A 21 -15.11 -2.70 -1.84
N PHE A 22 -14.32 -3.38 -2.69
CA PHE A 22 -13.56 -2.72 -3.75
C PHE A 22 -14.47 -2.21 -4.89
N LYS A 23 -15.55 -2.94 -5.22
CA LYS A 23 -16.49 -2.53 -6.27
C LYS A 23 -17.22 -1.22 -5.94
N THR A 24 -17.37 -0.88 -4.66
CA THR A 24 -18.03 0.36 -4.24
C THR A 24 -17.10 1.58 -4.26
N LEU A 25 -15.83 1.40 -4.62
CA LEU A 25 -14.83 2.45 -4.57
C LEU A 25 -14.94 3.38 -5.78
N ASP A 26 -14.91 4.69 -5.53
CA ASP A 26 -14.72 5.69 -6.56
C ASP A 26 -13.24 5.72 -6.99
N LEU A 27 -12.94 5.01 -8.08
CA LEU A 27 -11.58 4.89 -8.60
C LEU A 27 -11.07 6.20 -9.20
N ASP A 28 -11.94 7.06 -9.72
CA ASP A 28 -11.53 8.32 -10.33
C ASP A 28 -11.16 9.33 -9.26
N ALA A 29 -11.95 9.44 -8.19
CA ALA A 29 -11.59 10.23 -7.02
C ALA A 29 -10.29 9.72 -6.37
N LEU A 30 -10.10 8.39 -6.27
CA LEU A 30 -8.87 7.83 -5.72
C LEU A 30 -7.64 8.18 -6.56
N LYS A 31 -7.73 8.11 -7.89
CA LYS A 31 -6.63 8.52 -8.78
C LYS A 31 -6.28 9.99 -8.62
N GLN A 32 -7.29 10.87 -8.55
CA GLN A 32 -7.09 12.29 -8.31
C GLN A 32 -6.41 12.56 -6.96
N ASP A 33 -6.80 11.84 -5.91
CA ASP A 33 -6.15 11.94 -4.60
C ASP A 33 -4.67 11.52 -4.67
N ILE A 34 -4.34 10.47 -5.44
CA ILE A 34 -2.97 10.02 -5.67
C ILE A 34 -2.16 11.06 -6.46
N ASP A 35 -2.74 11.60 -7.55
CA ASP A 35 -2.10 12.65 -8.36
C ASP A 35 -1.77 13.88 -7.51
N LYS A 36 -2.70 14.28 -6.64
CA LYS A 36 -2.47 15.37 -5.70
C LYS A 36 -1.31 15.08 -4.74
N VAL A 37 -1.25 13.87 -4.17
CA VAL A 37 -0.14 13.48 -3.29
C VAL A 37 1.19 13.53 -4.03
N MET A 38 1.24 13.13 -5.31
CA MET A 38 2.48 13.16 -6.10
C MET A 38 3.10 14.56 -6.19
N THR A 39 2.29 15.62 -6.20
CA THR A 39 2.76 17.01 -6.30
C THR A 39 2.72 17.79 -4.97
N THR A 40 2.29 17.18 -3.87
CA THR A 40 2.18 17.84 -2.56
C THR A 40 3.36 17.47 -1.67
N SER A 41 4.49 18.13 -1.88
CA SER A 41 5.73 17.93 -1.11
C SER A 41 5.50 18.09 0.40
N GLN A 42 6.13 17.22 1.19
CA GLN A 42 6.10 17.21 2.63
C GLN A 42 7.47 17.62 3.19
N GLU A 43 7.49 18.48 4.22
CA GLU A 43 8.75 18.97 4.80
C GLU A 43 9.65 17.85 5.36
N TRP A 44 9.04 16.81 5.95
CA TRP A 44 9.77 15.68 6.53
C TRP A 44 10.36 14.72 5.48
N TRP A 45 9.95 14.83 4.23
CA TRP A 45 10.52 14.10 3.10
C TRP A 45 10.26 14.84 1.79
N PRO A 46 11.02 15.89 1.47
CA PRO A 46 10.74 16.74 0.31
C PRO A 46 10.74 15.95 -1.00
N ALA A 47 9.84 16.31 -1.91
CA ALA A 47 9.77 15.69 -3.23
C ALA A 47 10.93 16.19 -4.13
N ASP A 48 11.70 15.26 -4.67
CA ASP A 48 12.69 15.57 -5.70
C ASP A 48 11.99 16.21 -6.91
N TYR A 49 12.51 17.34 -7.38
CA TYR A 49 11.93 18.12 -8.48
C TYR A 49 10.45 18.51 -8.26
N GLY A 50 9.99 18.53 -7.01
CA GLY A 50 8.60 18.80 -6.66
C GLY A 50 7.61 17.67 -7.01
N HIS A 51 8.09 16.45 -7.28
CA HIS A 51 7.23 15.35 -7.69
C HIS A 51 7.65 13.96 -7.14
N TYR A 52 6.78 13.27 -6.40
CA TYR A 52 7.06 11.94 -5.84
C TYR A 52 6.92 10.77 -6.83
N GLY A 53 6.47 11.03 -8.06
CA GLY A 53 6.28 10.01 -9.11
C GLY A 53 7.44 9.00 -9.22
N PRO A 54 8.71 9.42 -9.38
CA PRO A 54 9.84 8.50 -9.44
C PRO A 54 9.96 7.59 -8.19
N LEU A 55 9.69 8.13 -7.00
CA LEU A 55 9.69 7.37 -5.75
C LEU A 55 8.59 6.31 -5.73
N PHE A 56 7.37 6.65 -6.17
CA PHE A 56 6.26 5.70 -6.23
C PHE A 56 6.45 4.63 -7.31
N ILE A 57 7.05 4.98 -8.46
CA ILE A 57 7.44 4.01 -9.49
C ILE A 57 8.42 2.99 -8.88
N ARG A 58 9.46 3.45 -8.18
CA ARG A 58 10.41 2.55 -7.49
C ARG A 58 9.70 1.69 -6.45
N MET A 59 8.82 2.27 -5.63
CA MET A 59 8.07 1.50 -4.62
C MET A 59 7.24 0.38 -5.25
N ALA A 60 6.50 0.68 -6.32
CA ALA A 60 5.69 -0.30 -7.02
C ALA A 60 6.54 -1.42 -7.65
N TRP A 61 7.66 -1.05 -8.28
CA TRP A 61 8.64 -1.99 -8.82
C TRP A 61 9.19 -2.93 -7.74
N HIS A 62 9.67 -2.40 -6.62
CA HIS A 62 10.22 -3.20 -5.51
C HIS A 62 9.18 -4.11 -4.86
N SER A 63 7.92 -3.65 -4.75
CA SER A 63 6.81 -4.47 -4.26
C SER A 63 6.62 -5.71 -5.14
N ALA A 64 6.58 -5.53 -6.46
CA ALA A 64 6.41 -6.62 -7.42
C ALA A 64 7.66 -7.49 -7.61
N GLY A 65 8.86 -6.90 -7.51
CA GLY A 65 10.14 -7.52 -7.87
C GLY A 65 10.60 -8.67 -6.97
N THR A 66 9.90 -8.95 -5.88
CA THR A 66 10.19 -10.12 -5.01
C THR A 66 9.59 -11.42 -5.54
N TYR A 67 8.77 -11.36 -6.59
CA TYR A 67 8.10 -12.52 -7.18
C TYR A 67 9.09 -13.53 -7.78
N ARG A 68 8.79 -14.82 -7.63
CA ARG A 68 9.58 -15.92 -8.21
C ARG A 68 8.68 -16.96 -8.88
N ILE A 69 9.02 -17.33 -10.11
CA ILE A 69 8.26 -18.32 -10.89
C ILE A 69 8.33 -19.75 -10.31
N GLY A 70 9.37 -20.09 -9.56
CA GLY A 70 9.61 -21.46 -9.10
C GLY A 70 8.62 -21.95 -8.04
N ASP A 71 8.06 -21.05 -7.24
CA ASP A 71 7.08 -21.40 -6.20
C ASP A 71 5.92 -20.40 -6.09
N GLY A 72 5.86 -19.42 -7.00
CA GLY A 72 4.82 -18.40 -7.04
C GLY A 72 4.82 -17.43 -5.85
N ARG A 73 5.83 -17.48 -4.96
CA ARG A 73 5.89 -16.62 -3.77
C ARG A 73 6.51 -15.26 -4.10
N GLY A 74 6.26 -14.30 -3.20
CA GLY A 74 6.66 -12.91 -3.36
C GLY A 74 5.65 -12.13 -4.22
N GLY A 75 6.08 -10.98 -4.71
CA GLY A 75 5.26 -10.05 -5.49
C GLY A 75 4.41 -9.13 -4.63
N ALA A 76 3.55 -8.35 -5.31
CA ALA A 76 2.80 -7.25 -4.71
C ALA A 76 1.41 -7.66 -4.16
N ALA A 77 0.96 -8.89 -4.40
CA ALA A 77 -0.43 -9.30 -4.18
C ALA A 77 -0.91 -9.21 -2.71
N SER A 78 -0.01 -9.40 -1.75
CA SER A 78 -0.32 -9.39 -0.31
C SER A 78 0.17 -8.13 0.41
N GLY A 79 0.78 -7.18 -0.32
CA GLY A 79 1.30 -5.94 0.26
C GLY A 79 2.40 -6.17 1.32
N THR A 80 3.19 -7.24 1.21
CA THR A 80 4.21 -7.63 2.20
C THR A 80 5.36 -6.65 2.36
N LEU A 81 5.53 -5.69 1.43
CA LEU A 81 6.53 -4.62 1.53
C LEU A 81 6.43 -3.83 2.86
N ARG A 82 5.25 -3.77 3.48
CA ARG A 82 5.03 -3.07 4.76
C ARG A 82 5.46 -3.86 6.01
N PHE A 83 5.86 -5.12 5.87
CA PHE A 83 6.21 -6.01 6.97
C PHE A 83 7.65 -6.51 6.88
N ALA A 84 8.19 -6.95 8.01
CA ALA A 84 9.48 -7.62 8.05
C ALA A 84 9.43 -8.96 7.27
N PRO A 85 10.54 -9.37 6.63
CA PRO A 85 11.82 -8.65 6.58
C PRO A 85 11.88 -7.56 5.49
N LEU A 86 10.94 -7.56 4.53
CA LEU A 86 11.01 -6.72 3.33
C LEU A 86 11.06 -5.22 3.64
N ASN A 87 10.32 -4.76 4.64
CA ASN A 87 10.30 -3.34 5.05
C ASN A 87 11.66 -2.82 5.55
N SER A 88 12.62 -3.70 5.83
CA SER A 88 13.95 -3.36 6.35
C SER A 88 15.09 -3.89 5.49
N TRP A 89 14.80 -4.44 4.30
CA TRP A 89 15.86 -4.79 3.35
C TRP A 89 16.62 -3.53 2.89
N PRO A 90 17.95 -3.61 2.73
CA PRO A 90 18.75 -2.47 2.24
C PRO A 90 18.22 -1.91 0.91
N ASP A 91 17.80 -2.77 -0.01
CA ASP A 91 17.22 -2.38 -1.31
C ASP A 91 15.93 -1.56 -1.18
N ASN A 92 15.21 -1.66 -0.07
CA ASN A 92 13.95 -0.96 0.18
C ASN A 92 14.12 0.32 1.00
N ALA A 93 15.36 0.80 1.17
CA ALA A 93 15.63 2.06 1.86
C ALA A 93 14.77 3.21 1.30
N SER A 94 14.19 3.99 2.21
CA SER A 94 13.26 5.11 1.96
C SER A 94 11.87 4.74 1.42
N LEU A 95 11.58 3.46 1.16
CA LEU A 95 10.22 3.06 0.75
C LEU A 95 9.22 3.09 1.92
N ASP A 96 9.70 3.07 3.16
CA ASP A 96 8.90 3.37 4.36
C ASP A 96 8.24 4.75 4.27
N LYS A 97 8.96 5.75 3.76
CA LYS A 97 8.47 7.11 3.55
C LYS A 97 7.46 7.17 2.40
N ALA A 98 7.73 6.45 1.32
CA ALA A 98 6.79 6.32 0.19
C ALA A 98 5.44 5.72 0.65
N VAL A 99 5.47 4.65 1.46
CA VAL A 99 4.27 4.07 2.05
C VAL A 99 3.58 5.07 2.99
N ARG A 100 4.35 5.83 3.79
CA ARG A 100 3.81 6.83 4.72
C ARG A 100 3.09 7.98 4.01
N LEU A 101 3.57 8.42 2.85
CA LEU A 101 2.94 9.48 2.05
C LEU A 101 1.52 9.10 1.59
N LEU A 102 1.24 7.81 1.39
CA LEU A 102 -0.08 7.31 0.96
C LEU A 102 -1.08 7.12 2.12
N TRP A 103 -0.65 7.26 3.38
CA TRP A 103 -1.51 7.03 4.54
C TRP A 103 -2.79 7.90 4.58
N PRO A 104 -2.75 9.21 4.28
CA PRO A 104 -3.97 10.03 4.31
C PRO A 104 -5.04 9.53 3.32
N ILE A 105 -4.62 9.12 2.12
CA ILE A 105 -5.51 8.53 1.11
C ILE A 105 -6.09 7.21 1.62
N LYS A 106 -5.25 6.35 2.18
CA LYS A 106 -5.67 5.05 2.75
C LYS A 106 -6.71 5.23 3.85
N GLN A 107 -6.48 6.16 4.77
CA GLN A 107 -7.40 6.43 5.88
C GLN A 107 -8.75 6.97 5.39
N SER A 108 -8.74 7.91 4.42
CA SER A 108 -9.96 8.43 3.79
C SER A 108 -10.76 7.33 3.10
N THR A 109 -10.07 6.46 2.36
CA THR A 109 -10.68 5.33 1.63
C THR A 109 -11.27 4.29 2.58
N ASP A 110 -10.57 3.97 3.67
CA ASP A 110 -11.06 3.01 4.68
C ASP A 110 -12.31 3.50 5.39
N ARG A 111 -12.39 4.80 5.68
CA ARG A 111 -13.60 5.38 6.25
C ARG A 111 -14.78 5.29 5.28
N LYS A 112 -14.54 5.46 3.97
CA LYS A 112 -15.59 5.34 2.94
C LYS A 112 -16.04 3.89 2.73
N SER A 113 -15.14 2.92 2.82
CA SER A 113 -15.45 1.50 2.60
C SER A 113 -16.07 0.78 3.81
N ARG A 114 -15.94 1.35 5.02
CA ARG A 114 -16.49 0.75 6.26
C ARG A 114 -17.91 1.17 6.63
N GLY A 115 -18.55 2.08 5.86
CA GLY A 115 -19.86 2.64 6.20
C GLY A 115 -19.82 3.56 7.44
N PRO A 116 -20.90 4.32 7.73
CA PRO A 116 -20.97 5.12 8.95
C PRO A 116 -21.00 4.20 10.17
N THR A 117 -20.10 4.44 11.12
CA THR A 117 -20.17 3.93 12.50
C THR A 117 -21.34 4.54 13.25
#